data_AF-A0A327Q7U4-F1
#
_entry.id   AF-A0A327Q7U4-F1
#
_cell.length_a   1.000
_cell.length_b   1.000
_cell.length_c   1.000
_cell.angle_alpha   90.00
_cell.angle_beta   90.00
_cell.angle_gamma   90.00
#
_symmetry.space_group_name_H-M   'P 1'
#
loop_
_entity.id
_entity.type
_entity.pdbx_description
1 polymer ?
#
loop_
_entity_poly.entity_id
_entity_poly.type
_entity_poly.pdbx_seq_one_letter_code
_entity_poly.pdbx_strand_id
1 'polypeptide(L)'
;MRLYAFNKLEEKLTQLGYPQMKESGFKVIKVDLTQEEISGHISYRQDGVYRTINNQAQRGYMYMYSYDVAKHNQYPKFHIMKCKTIVDQMSRGAFNTKYIWSNSNVVDVQERTTRDVYHDVRLSLCGNCAKEAVGTIERTTEEFYQMLLANAALTIDVSLDKRPYNSGEISKIFREMMNYTCNACSLKITDRMDRVYMHMHHKDHNPLNNYPENLESLCYLCHIHTDALHKAKLNKPRIKQSLDYFVNKYKEELVKIGNPYIKAYLTQL
;
A
#
# COMPACT_ATOMS: atom_id res chain seq x y z
N MET A 1 31.43 2.50 18.48
CA MET A 1 31.00 3.70 19.24
C MET A 1 29.92 4.41 18.42
N ARG A 2 28.64 4.32 18.81
CA ARG A 2 27.54 5.04 18.11
C ARG A 2 27.44 6.44 18.71
N LEU A 3 27.70 7.47 17.90
CA LEU A 3 27.88 8.85 18.35
C LEU A 3 26.61 9.59 18.77
N TYR A 4 25.42 9.00 18.62
CA TYR A 4 24.17 9.61 19.09
C TYR A 4 23.20 8.52 19.57
N ALA A 5 23.06 8.40 20.89
CA ALA A 5 21.97 7.64 21.51
C ALA A 5 20.91 8.66 21.97
N PHE A 6 19.73 8.63 21.36
CA PHE A 6 18.63 9.60 21.59
C PHE A 6 17.79 9.29 22.84
N ASN A 7 18.34 8.53 23.79
CA ASN A 7 17.61 8.01 24.95
C ASN A 7 16.95 9.14 25.77
N LYS A 8 17.59 10.31 25.89
CA LYS A 8 17.01 11.48 26.58
C LYS A 8 15.80 12.09 25.85
N LEU A 9 15.76 11.98 24.53
CA LEU A 9 14.62 12.42 23.73
C LEU A 9 13.46 11.43 23.87
N GLU A 10 13.74 10.12 23.85
CA GLU A 10 12.73 9.07 24.07
C GLU A 10 12.06 9.16 25.45
N GLU A 11 12.85 9.42 26.50
CA GLU A 11 12.33 9.67 27.85
C GLU A 11 11.42 10.90 27.89
N LYS A 12 11.84 11.99 27.22
CA LYS A 12 11.05 13.23 27.19
C LYS A 12 9.74 13.07 26.43
N LEU A 13 9.76 12.35 25.31
CA LEU A 13 8.56 12.03 24.53
C LEU A 13 7.61 11.14 25.33
N THR A 14 8.13 10.18 26.07
CA THR A 14 7.34 9.30 26.96
C THR A 14 6.66 10.10 28.08
N GLN A 15 7.37 11.03 28.72
CA GLN A 15 6.79 11.92 29.74
C GLN A 15 5.68 12.82 29.22
N LEU A 16 5.75 13.22 27.94
CA LEU A 16 4.74 14.04 27.27
C LEU A 16 3.57 13.21 26.72
N GLY A 17 3.54 11.90 26.97
CA GLY A 17 2.46 11.00 26.56
C GLY A 17 2.54 10.53 25.11
N TYR A 18 3.69 10.71 24.43
CA TYR A 18 3.87 10.21 23.08
C TYR A 18 4.19 8.70 23.08
N PRO A 19 3.58 7.91 22.18
CA PRO A 19 3.88 6.49 22.04
C PRO A 19 5.30 6.29 21.52
N GLN A 20 6.01 5.32 22.10
CA GLN A 20 7.33 4.89 21.63
C GLN A 20 7.24 4.37 20.19
N MET A 21 8.08 4.90 19.28
CA MET A 21 8.13 4.44 17.90
C MET A 21 8.66 3.00 17.88
N LYS A 22 7.82 2.06 17.46
CA LYS A 22 8.28 0.71 17.10
C LYS A 22 8.99 0.82 15.75
N GLU A 23 10.16 0.20 15.62
CA GLU A 23 10.86 -0.01 14.33
C GLU A 23 9.83 -0.40 13.25
N SER A 24 10.02 0.10 12.01
CA SER A 24 9.11 -0.21 10.90
C SER A 24 8.77 -1.71 10.88
N GLY A 25 7.47 -2.04 10.84
CA GLY A 25 6.99 -3.41 11.01
C GLY A 25 7.44 -4.40 9.93
N PHE A 26 8.12 -3.93 8.89
CA PHE A 26 8.64 -4.73 7.80
C PHE A 26 10.10 -5.15 8.08
N LYS A 27 10.27 -6.41 8.50
CA LYS A 27 11.59 -7.03 8.69
C LYS A 27 11.86 -7.99 7.54
N VAL A 28 13.08 -7.89 6.98
CA VAL A 28 13.57 -8.86 6.00
C VAL A 28 13.92 -10.15 6.72
N ILE A 29 13.39 -11.26 6.22
CA ILE A 29 13.44 -12.56 6.87
C ILE A 29 13.79 -13.62 5.84
N LYS A 30 14.60 -14.57 6.27
CA LYS A 30 15.05 -15.73 5.49
C LYS A 30 15.10 -16.93 6.44
N VAL A 31 14.29 -17.95 6.15
CA VAL A 31 14.13 -19.13 7.04
C VAL A 31 13.91 -20.40 6.22
N ASP A 32 14.26 -21.54 6.78
CA ASP A 32 13.95 -22.85 6.19
C ASP A 32 12.43 -23.04 6.14
N LEU A 33 11.88 -23.22 4.93
CA LEU A 33 10.43 -23.30 4.74
C LEU A 33 9.85 -24.55 5.41
N THR A 34 10.54 -25.69 5.31
CA THR A 34 10.04 -26.97 5.82
C THR A 34 9.99 -26.98 7.34
N GLN A 35 10.99 -26.41 8.01
CA GLN A 35 10.97 -26.28 9.47
C GLN A 35 9.82 -25.38 9.96
N GLU A 36 9.56 -24.29 9.25
CA GLU A 36 8.49 -23.34 9.60
C GLU A 36 7.09 -23.89 9.26
N GLU A 37 6.97 -24.75 8.25
CA GLU A 37 5.76 -25.53 7.97
C GLU A 37 5.45 -26.53 9.09
N ILE A 38 6.45 -27.31 9.53
CA ILE A 38 6.29 -28.27 10.64
C ILE A 38 5.90 -27.55 11.94
N SER A 39 6.45 -26.35 12.15
CA SER A 39 6.14 -25.50 13.31
C SER A 39 4.78 -24.80 13.22
N GLY A 40 4.04 -24.95 12.11
CA GLY A 40 2.73 -24.32 11.91
C GLY A 40 2.78 -22.82 11.65
N HIS A 41 3.95 -22.24 11.37
CA HIS A 41 4.11 -20.81 11.10
C HIS A 41 3.85 -20.46 9.64
N ILE A 42 3.86 -21.43 8.72
CA ILE A 42 3.58 -21.20 7.30
C ILE A 42 2.10 -21.47 6.99
N SER A 43 1.47 -20.53 6.29
CA SER A 43 0.14 -20.71 5.72
C SER A 43 0.15 -20.40 4.22
N TYR A 44 -0.55 -21.26 3.48
CA TYR A 44 -0.75 -21.12 2.04
C TYR A 44 -2.15 -20.60 1.79
N ARG A 45 -2.25 -19.48 1.08
CA ARG A 45 -3.52 -18.87 0.69
C ARG A 45 -3.58 -18.80 -0.83
N GLN A 46 -4.76 -18.48 -1.38
CA GLN A 46 -4.94 -18.36 -2.83
C GLN A 46 -4.06 -17.27 -3.43
N ASP A 47 -3.76 -16.23 -2.66
CA ASP A 47 -3.02 -15.05 -3.08
C ASP A 47 -1.55 -15.05 -2.64
N GLY A 48 -1.08 -16.02 -1.85
CA GLY A 48 0.29 -15.96 -1.35
C GLY A 48 0.74 -17.07 -0.42
N VAL A 49 2.05 -17.05 -0.12
CA VAL A 49 2.66 -17.80 0.98
C VAL A 49 2.98 -16.85 2.12
N TYR A 50 2.51 -17.21 3.31
CA TYR A 50 2.55 -16.34 4.48
C TYR A 50 3.27 -17.02 5.63
N ARG A 51 4.10 -16.26 6.34
CA ARG A 51 4.69 -16.66 7.62
C ARG A 51 4.09 -15.87 8.77
N THR A 52 3.64 -16.54 9.82
CA THR A 52 3.09 -15.91 11.03
C THR A 52 4.23 -15.51 11.96
N ILE A 53 4.24 -14.23 12.36
CA ILE A 53 5.25 -13.65 13.25
C ILE A 53 4.52 -12.74 14.24
N ASN A 54 4.64 -12.99 15.54
CA ASN A 54 3.94 -12.22 16.57
C ASN A 54 2.43 -12.10 16.27
N ASN A 55 1.79 -13.20 15.85
CA ASN A 55 0.39 -13.28 15.42
C ASN A 55 0.02 -12.43 14.18
N GLN A 56 1.00 -11.93 13.42
CA GLN A 56 0.78 -11.24 12.16
C GLN A 56 1.28 -12.08 10.98
N ALA A 57 0.47 -12.19 9.94
CA ALA A 57 0.86 -12.90 8.71
C ALA A 57 1.68 -11.98 7.80
N GLN A 58 2.94 -12.33 7.57
CA GLN A 58 3.80 -11.65 6.61
C GLN A 58 3.82 -12.42 5.31
N ARG A 59 3.54 -11.72 4.20
CA ARG A 59 3.61 -12.30 2.86
C ARG A 59 5.07 -12.41 2.42
N GLY A 60 5.40 -13.48 1.73
CA GLY A 60 6.72 -13.71 1.16
C GLY A 60 6.66 -14.64 -0.04
N TYR A 61 7.81 -15.14 -0.42
CA TYR A 61 8.00 -16.11 -1.48
C TYR A 61 8.88 -17.27 -1.00
N MET A 62 8.87 -18.35 -1.76
CA MET A 62 9.80 -19.46 -1.60
C MET A 62 10.75 -19.57 -2.79
N TYR A 63 11.98 -20.00 -2.54
CA TYR A 63 12.95 -20.28 -3.59
C TYR A 63 13.92 -21.39 -3.15
N MET A 64 14.60 -22.03 -4.10
CA MET A 64 15.61 -23.04 -3.78
C MET A 64 16.96 -22.39 -3.48
N TYR A 65 17.51 -22.63 -2.28
CA TYR A 65 18.85 -22.14 -1.93
C TYR A 65 19.96 -22.89 -2.66
N SER A 66 19.85 -24.22 -2.79
CA SER A 66 20.81 -25.06 -3.51
C SER A 66 20.29 -25.43 -4.91
N TYR A 67 20.94 -24.92 -5.96
CA TYR A 67 20.50 -25.05 -7.35
C TYR A 67 21.67 -25.33 -8.30
N ASP A 68 21.40 -26.00 -9.42
CA ASP A 68 22.40 -26.30 -10.46
C ASP A 68 22.50 -25.13 -11.46
N VAL A 69 23.05 -23.99 -11.02
CA VAL A 69 23.11 -22.74 -11.80
C VAL A 69 23.93 -22.95 -13.07
N ALA A 70 25.11 -23.56 -12.95
CA ALA A 70 26.01 -23.80 -14.08
C ALA A 70 25.38 -24.73 -15.13
N LYS A 71 24.60 -25.73 -14.69
CA LYS A 71 23.94 -26.70 -15.58
C LYS A 71 22.80 -26.05 -16.37
N HIS A 72 22.02 -25.19 -15.72
CA HIS A 72 20.84 -24.58 -16.34
C HIS A 72 21.13 -23.22 -16.98
N ASN A 73 22.31 -22.66 -16.75
CA ASN A 73 22.68 -21.30 -17.13
C ASN A 73 21.65 -20.25 -16.68
N GLN A 74 21.07 -20.46 -15.50
CA GLN A 74 20.08 -19.57 -14.90
C GLN A 74 20.01 -19.79 -13.38
N TYR A 75 19.59 -18.77 -12.67
CA TYR A 75 19.22 -18.87 -11.26
C TYR A 75 17.87 -19.58 -11.06
N PRO A 76 17.62 -20.13 -9.85
CA PRO A 76 16.31 -20.68 -9.52
C PRO A 76 15.22 -19.62 -9.67
N LYS A 77 14.00 -20.08 -9.93
CA LYS A 77 12.83 -19.20 -9.95
C LYS A 77 12.26 -19.09 -8.54
N PHE A 78 11.68 -17.94 -8.19
CA PHE A 78 10.92 -17.81 -6.95
C PHE A 78 9.43 -18.10 -7.18
N HIS A 79 8.75 -18.51 -6.11
CA HIS A 79 7.35 -18.88 -6.12
C HIS A 79 6.60 -18.12 -5.03
N ILE A 80 5.49 -17.49 -5.39
CA ILE A 80 4.65 -16.72 -4.47
C ILE A 80 3.46 -17.53 -3.93
N MET A 81 3.24 -18.74 -4.45
CA MET A 81 2.11 -19.62 -4.10
C MET A 81 2.44 -21.10 -4.39
N LYS A 82 1.56 -22.01 -3.98
CA LYS A 82 1.59 -23.43 -4.36
C LYS A 82 1.14 -23.64 -5.82
N CYS A 83 1.92 -23.10 -6.75
CA CYS A 83 1.68 -23.31 -8.19
C CYS A 83 1.90 -24.77 -8.59
N LYS A 84 1.50 -25.13 -9.81
CA LYS A 84 1.69 -26.48 -10.38
C LYS A 84 3.11 -27.05 -10.16
N THR A 85 4.15 -26.24 -10.34
CA THR A 85 5.55 -26.69 -10.13
C THR A 85 5.80 -27.13 -8.69
N ILE A 86 5.28 -26.39 -7.71
CA ILE A 86 5.46 -26.73 -6.30
C ILE A 86 4.67 -28.00 -5.96
N VAL A 87 3.43 -28.12 -6.45
CA VAL A 87 2.61 -29.33 -6.28
C VAL A 87 3.31 -30.55 -6.86
N ASP A 88 3.90 -30.44 -8.06
CA ASP A 88 4.66 -31.52 -8.69
C ASP A 88 5.96 -31.87 -7.92
N GLN A 89 6.61 -30.89 -7.28
CA GLN A 89 7.78 -31.15 -6.42
C GLN A 89 7.38 -31.87 -5.13
N MET A 90 6.24 -31.50 -4.54
CA MET A 90 5.71 -32.13 -3.34
C MET A 90 5.30 -33.58 -3.60
N SER A 91 4.60 -33.85 -4.71
CA SER A 91 4.14 -35.21 -5.06
C SER A 91 5.29 -36.19 -5.31
N ARG A 92 6.45 -35.69 -5.75
CA ARG A 92 7.67 -36.48 -5.96
C ARG A 92 8.58 -36.55 -4.72
N GLY A 93 8.15 -36.01 -3.58
CA GLY A 93 8.96 -35.94 -2.35
C GLY A 93 10.19 -35.04 -2.48
N ALA A 94 10.26 -34.20 -3.51
CA ALA A 94 11.42 -33.39 -3.86
C ALA A 94 11.35 -31.95 -3.32
N PHE A 95 10.31 -31.62 -2.56
CA PHE A 95 10.07 -30.29 -1.99
C PHE A 95 10.73 -30.08 -0.62
N ASN A 96 10.58 -31.03 0.29
CA ASN A 96 11.05 -30.90 1.67
C ASN A 96 12.56 -30.61 1.71
N THR A 97 12.96 -29.72 2.62
CA THR A 97 14.34 -29.26 2.90
C THR A 97 15.06 -28.52 1.78
N LYS A 98 14.41 -28.27 0.62
CA LYS A 98 15.05 -27.58 -0.51
C LYS A 98 14.68 -26.11 -0.65
N TYR A 99 13.62 -25.66 0.00
CA TYR A 99 13.08 -24.32 -0.16
C TYR A 99 13.31 -23.46 1.08
N ILE A 100 13.69 -22.22 0.82
CA ILE A 100 13.78 -21.15 1.80
C ILE A 100 12.58 -20.24 1.59
N TRP A 101 11.95 -19.81 2.69
CA TRP A 101 11.00 -18.71 2.67
C TRP A 101 11.75 -17.39 2.85
N SER A 102 11.43 -16.38 2.03
CA SER A 102 11.95 -15.03 2.19
C SER A 102 11.01 -13.94 1.71
N ASN A 103 11.24 -12.72 2.15
CA ASN A 103 10.58 -11.50 1.70
C ASN A 103 11.61 -10.43 1.28
N SER A 104 12.87 -10.81 0.98
CA SER A 104 13.96 -9.90 0.58
C SER A 104 13.90 -9.51 -0.91
N ASN A 105 14.49 -8.38 -1.30
CA ASN A 105 14.67 -8.04 -2.72
C ASN A 105 15.76 -8.87 -3.41
N VAL A 106 16.77 -9.29 -2.64
CA VAL A 106 17.90 -10.11 -3.10
C VAL A 106 18.12 -11.32 -2.20
N VAL A 107 18.70 -12.38 -2.76
CA VAL A 107 18.96 -13.63 -2.05
C VAL A 107 20.30 -14.24 -2.44
N ASP A 108 20.82 -15.09 -1.56
CA ASP A 108 21.95 -15.96 -1.90
C ASP A 108 21.45 -17.26 -2.55
N VAL A 109 22.23 -17.75 -3.52
CA VAL A 109 22.06 -19.06 -4.16
C VAL A 109 23.38 -19.82 -4.12
N GLN A 110 23.35 -21.05 -3.61
CA GLN A 110 24.50 -21.95 -3.64
C GLN A 110 24.46 -22.88 -4.85
N GLU A 111 25.54 -22.92 -5.63
CA GLU A 111 25.77 -23.94 -6.65
C GLU A 111 25.85 -25.32 -6.00
N ARG A 112 25.03 -26.26 -6.47
CA ARG A 112 24.98 -27.58 -5.85
C ARG A 112 26.28 -28.37 -6.03
N THR A 113 26.95 -28.18 -7.16
CA THR A 113 28.14 -28.95 -7.52
C THR A 113 29.39 -28.43 -6.82
N THR A 114 29.72 -27.15 -6.99
CA THR A 114 30.96 -26.55 -6.48
C THR A 114 30.82 -25.99 -5.06
N ARG A 115 29.58 -25.82 -4.58
CA ARG A 115 29.23 -25.14 -3.30
C ARG A 115 29.52 -23.64 -3.29
N ASP A 116 29.91 -23.06 -4.41
CA ASP A 116 30.07 -21.61 -4.56
C ASP A 116 28.75 -20.90 -4.27
N VAL A 117 28.83 -19.73 -3.64
CA VAL A 117 27.66 -18.93 -3.29
C VAL A 117 27.62 -17.68 -4.15
N TYR A 118 26.52 -17.51 -4.88
CA TYR A 118 26.18 -16.29 -5.56
C TYR A 118 25.39 -15.40 -4.60
N HIS A 119 25.95 -14.25 -4.25
CA HIS A 119 25.35 -13.27 -3.34
C HIS A 119 24.49 -12.25 -4.07
N ASP A 120 23.54 -11.67 -3.34
CA ASP A 120 22.69 -10.55 -3.79
C ASP A 120 21.99 -10.77 -5.15
N VAL A 121 21.54 -12.00 -5.40
CA VAL A 121 20.89 -12.40 -6.65
C VAL A 121 19.43 -11.97 -6.66
N ARG A 122 18.99 -11.38 -7.77
CA ARG A 122 17.57 -11.15 -8.07
C ARG A 122 16.99 -12.32 -8.85
N LEU A 123 15.93 -12.92 -8.33
CA LEU A 123 15.29 -14.06 -8.98
C LEU A 123 14.09 -13.60 -9.81
N SER A 124 13.85 -14.30 -10.91
CA SER A 124 12.64 -14.13 -11.72
C SER A 124 11.52 -15.07 -11.27
N LEU A 125 10.27 -14.65 -11.43
CA LEU A 125 9.08 -15.40 -11.02
C LEU A 125 8.94 -16.71 -11.83
N CYS A 126 8.47 -17.77 -11.15
CA CYS A 126 8.10 -19.01 -11.82
C CYS A 126 6.99 -18.77 -12.86
N GLY A 127 7.15 -19.33 -14.07
CA GLY A 127 6.17 -19.19 -15.14
C GLY A 127 4.77 -19.74 -14.81
N ASN A 128 4.68 -20.77 -13.98
CA ASN A 128 3.38 -21.29 -13.51
C ASN A 128 2.75 -20.36 -12.47
N CYS A 129 3.53 -19.78 -11.55
CA CYS A 129 3.04 -18.69 -10.69
C CYS A 129 2.52 -17.52 -11.51
N ALA A 130 3.22 -17.09 -12.57
CA ALA A 130 2.78 -15.99 -13.41
C ALA A 130 1.46 -16.26 -14.17
N LYS A 131 1.13 -17.53 -14.43
CA LYS A 131 -0.12 -17.94 -15.09
C LYS A 131 -1.28 -18.11 -14.12
N GLU A 132 -1.00 -18.68 -12.96
CA GLU A 132 -2.01 -19.03 -11.94
C GLU A 132 -2.35 -17.82 -11.05
N ALA A 133 -1.43 -16.87 -10.89
CA ALA A 133 -1.64 -15.67 -10.08
C ALA A 133 -2.36 -14.57 -10.90
N VAL A 134 -3.69 -14.58 -10.84
CA VAL A 134 -4.53 -13.54 -11.46
C VAL A 134 -4.16 -12.17 -10.88
N GLY A 135 -3.79 -11.22 -11.74
CA GLY A 135 -3.50 -9.83 -11.35
C GLY A 135 -2.12 -9.58 -10.74
N THR A 136 -1.21 -10.57 -10.69
CA THR A 136 0.19 -10.35 -10.25
C THR A 136 1.02 -9.73 -11.37
N ILE A 137 1.61 -8.57 -11.11
CA ILE A 137 2.47 -7.86 -12.06
C ILE A 137 3.96 -8.11 -11.80
N GLU A 138 4.32 -8.52 -10.58
CA GLU A 138 5.70 -8.65 -10.13
C GLU A 138 6.38 -9.86 -10.76
N ARG A 139 7.45 -9.62 -11.52
CA ARG A 139 8.22 -10.64 -12.24
C ARG A 139 9.57 -10.92 -11.62
N THR A 140 10.01 -10.10 -10.66
CA THR A 140 11.29 -10.22 -9.97
C THR A 140 11.15 -10.13 -8.44
N THR A 141 12.13 -10.62 -7.70
CA THR A 141 12.19 -10.44 -6.24
C THR A 141 12.28 -8.97 -5.83
N GLU A 142 12.89 -8.13 -6.65
CA GLU A 142 12.91 -6.67 -6.46
C GLU A 142 11.50 -6.08 -6.56
N GLU A 143 10.79 -6.34 -7.66
CA GLU A 143 9.40 -5.84 -7.82
C GLU A 143 8.48 -6.38 -6.73
N PHE A 144 8.63 -7.66 -6.36
CA PHE A 144 7.89 -8.26 -5.25
C PHE A 144 8.20 -7.57 -3.92
N TYR A 145 9.47 -7.30 -3.64
CA TYR A 145 9.90 -6.57 -2.45
C TYR A 145 9.36 -5.13 -2.43
N GLN A 146 9.40 -4.41 -3.55
CA GLN A 146 8.84 -3.07 -3.65
C GLN A 146 7.32 -3.09 -3.44
N MET A 147 6.61 -4.09 -3.96
CA MET A 147 5.20 -4.30 -3.67
C MET A 147 4.95 -4.58 -2.19
N LEU A 148 5.79 -5.39 -1.54
CA LEU A 148 5.70 -5.63 -0.10
C LEU A 148 6.00 -4.37 0.72
N LEU A 149 6.99 -3.57 0.32
CA LEU A 149 7.29 -2.28 0.95
C LEU A 149 6.15 -1.30 0.74
N ALA A 150 5.58 -1.22 -0.46
CA ALA A 150 4.41 -0.39 -0.73
C ALA A 150 3.21 -0.85 0.10
N ASN A 151 2.98 -2.16 0.22
CA ASN A 151 1.93 -2.74 1.04
C ASN A 151 2.19 -2.58 2.55
N ALA A 152 3.46 -2.60 2.98
CA ALA A 152 3.85 -2.32 4.36
C ALA A 152 3.79 -0.83 4.67
N ALA A 153 4.06 0.05 3.70
CA ALA A 153 3.76 1.47 3.79
C ALA A 153 2.24 1.74 3.79
N LEU A 154 1.45 0.83 3.20
CA LEU A 154 -0.02 0.76 3.29
C LEU A 154 -0.51 0.08 4.59
N THR A 155 0.33 -0.61 5.36
CA THR A 155 0.11 -0.83 6.80
C THR A 155 0.54 0.45 7.52
N ILE A 156 -0.33 1.43 7.36
CA ILE A 156 -0.06 2.87 7.45
C ILE A 156 0.62 3.27 8.75
N ASP A 157 1.74 4.00 8.61
CA ASP A 157 2.21 4.94 9.63
C ASP A 157 1.13 6.02 9.74
N VAL A 158 0.25 5.80 10.71
CA VAL A 158 -0.93 6.61 10.89
C VAL A 158 -0.51 7.88 11.59
N SER A 159 -0.74 9.03 10.96
CA SER A 159 -0.71 10.31 11.65
C SER A 159 -1.62 10.27 12.89
N LEU A 160 -1.34 11.10 13.91
CA LEU A 160 -2.11 11.16 15.17
C LEU A 160 -3.64 11.29 14.92
N ASP A 161 -4.07 11.78 13.75
CA ASP A 161 -5.46 11.95 13.31
C ASP A 161 -6.00 10.82 12.41
N LYS A 162 -5.38 9.64 12.43
CA LYS A 162 -5.83 8.44 11.71
C LYS A 162 -5.72 8.49 10.17
N ARG A 163 -4.82 9.30 9.60
CA ARG A 163 -4.64 9.42 8.14
C ARG A 163 -3.30 8.85 7.64
N PRO A 164 -3.25 8.33 6.39
CA PRO A 164 -1.98 8.00 5.73
C PRO A 164 -1.07 9.22 5.58
N TYR A 165 0.23 9.07 5.85
CA TYR A 165 1.22 10.14 5.66
C TYR A 165 1.31 10.63 4.20
N ASN A 166 1.06 9.74 3.23
CA ASN A 166 1.00 10.04 1.80
C ASN A 166 -0.42 10.44 1.31
N SER A 167 -1.37 10.72 2.21
CA SER A 167 -2.74 11.10 1.85
C SER A 167 -2.81 12.31 0.90
N GLY A 168 -1.85 13.23 1.00
CA GLY A 168 -1.72 14.36 0.06
C GLY A 168 -1.40 13.92 -1.37
N GLU A 169 -0.50 12.95 -1.55
CA GLU A 169 -0.10 12.43 -2.85
C GLU A 169 -1.21 11.58 -3.48
N ILE A 170 -1.81 10.68 -2.70
CA ILE A 170 -2.96 9.87 -3.13
C ILE A 170 -4.08 10.79 -3.61
N SER A 171 -4.42 11.81 -2.81
CA SER A 171 -5.46 12.77 -3.16
C SER A 171 -5.12 13.56 -4.43
N LYS A 172 -3.85 13.92 -4.65
CA LYS A 172 -3.41 14.62 -5.86
C LYS A 172 -3.54 13.72 -7.09
N ILE A 173 -2.96 12.52 -7.06
CA ILE A 173 -3.01 11.56 -8.18
C ILE A 173 -4.45 11.25 -8.55
N PHE A 174 -5.31 10.96 -7.56
CA PHE A 174 -6.71 10.65 -7.81
C PHE A 174 -7.45 11.83 -8.48
N ARG A 175 -7.25 13.07 -8.02
CA ARG A 175 -7.87 14.24 -8.66
C ARG A 175 -7.34 14.50 -10.07
N GLU A 176 -6.07 14.20 -10.33
CA GLU A 176 -5.48 14.29 -11.68
C GLU A 176 -6.11 13.24 -12.61
N MET A 177 -6.30 12.00 -12.14
CA MET A 177 -7.02 10.95 -12.89
C MET A 177 -8.46 11.36 -13.21
N MET A 178 -9.14 11.99 -12.26
CA MET A 178 -10.50 12.52 -12.45
C MET A 178 -10.54 13.86 -13.20
N ASN A 179 -9.39 14.34 -13.69
CA ASN A 179 -9.24 15.60 -14.42
C ASN A 179 -9.89 16.79 -13.69
N TYR A 180 -9.77 16.81 -12.35
CA TYR A 180 -10.39 17.79 -11.45
C TYR A 180 -11.88 18.02 -11.75
N THR A 181 -12.60 16.93 -12.01
CA THR A 181 -14.06 16.94 -12.25
C THR A 181 -14.77 16.42 -11.01
N CYS A 182 -15.85 17.09 -10.62
CA CYS A 182 -16.69 16.71 -9.50
C CYS A 182 -17.59 15.52 -9.90
N ASN A 183 -17.55 14.42 -9.17
CA ASN A 183 -18.42 13.26 -9.39
C ASN A 183 -19.89 13.54 -9.09
N ALA A 184 -20.20 14.49 -8.20
CA ALA A 184 -21.56 14.78 -7.79
C ALA A 184 -22.30 15.78 -8.69
N CYS A 185 -21.63 16.84 -9.17
CA CYS A 185 -22.26 17.89 -9.98
C CYS A 185 -21.60 18.12 -11.34
N SER A 186 -20.54 17.39 -11.68
CA SER A 186 -19.78 17.53 -12.93
C SER A 186 -19.05 18.86 -13.13
N LEU A 187 -18.96 19.72 -12.10
CA LEU A 187 -18.10 20.91 -12.15
C LEU A 187 -16.64 20.49 -12.40
N LYS A 188 -16.02 21.09 -13.42
CA LYS A 188 -14.59 20.88 -13.73
C LYS A 188 -13.79 22.14 -13.45
N ILE A 189 -12.71 22.00 -12.69
CA ILE A 189 -11.79 23.11 -12.37
C ILE A 189 -10.58 23.03 -13.31
N THR A 190 -10.47 23.98 -14.23
CA THR A 190 -9.35 24.07 -15.19
C THR A 190 -8.22 24.94 -14.66
N ASP A 191 -8.53 26.02 -13.94
CA ASP A 191 -7.57 26.92 -13.31
C ASP A 191 -6.72 26.14 -12.29
N ARG A 192 -5.40 26.16 -12.48
CA ARG A 192 -4.44 25.45 -11.63
C ARG A 192 -4.49 25.93 -10.19
N MET A 193 -4.70 27.23 -9.95
CA MET A 193 -4.69 27.80 -8.59
C MET A 193 -5.92 27.38 -7.80
N ASP A 194 -7.02 27.09 -8.48
CA ASP A 194 -8.29 26.71 -7.87
C ASP A 194 -8.45 25.21 -7.65
N ARG A 195 -7.52 24.38 -8.14
CA ARG A 195 -7.55 22.92 -7.95
C ARG A 195 -7.59 22.52 -6.48
N VAL A 196 -7.19 23.42 -5.59
CA VAL A 196 -7.34 23.27 -4.12
C VAL A 196 -8.79 23.11 -3.67
N TYR A 197 -9.77 23.57 -4.45
CA TYR A 197 -11.21 23.42 -4.19
C TYR A 197 -11.78 22.09 -4.67
N MET A 198 -10.96 21.21 -5.26
CA MET A 198 -11.34 19.83 -5.58
C MET A 198 -10.77 18.90 -4.51
N HIS A 199 -11.64 18.15 -3.85
CA HIS A 199 -11.30 17.33 -2.71
C HIS A 199 -11.54 15.85 -3.01
N MET A 200 -10.77 14.97 -2.36
CA MET A 200 -11.02 13.54 -2.36
C MET A 200 -11.89 13.20 -1.14
N HIS A 201 -12.94 12.42 -1.36
CA HIS A 201 -13.83 11.91 -0.33
C HIS A 201 -13.81 10.38 -0.31
N HIS A 202 -13.80 9.80 0.88
CA HIS A 202 -13.92 8.35 1.10
C HIS A 202 -15.39 8.03 1.38
N LYS A 203 -16.03 7.23 0.51
CA LYS A 203 -17.46 6.87 0.64
C LYS A 203 -17.78 6.13 1.93
N ASP A 204 -16.84 5.31 2.39
CA ASP A 204 -16.95 4.53 3.63
C ASP A 204 -16.41 5.24 4.88
N HIS A 205 -16.01 6.51 4.74
CA HIS A 205 -15.38 7.32 5.79
C HIS A 205 -14.07 6.74 6.36
N ASN A 206 -13.50 5.70 5.72
CA ASN A 206 -12.27 5.07 6.13
C ASN A 206 -11.09 5.65 5.33
N PRO A 207 -10.24 6.50 5.94
CA PRO A 207 -9.13 7.15 5.25
C PRO A 207 -8.03 6.18 4.77
N LEU A 208 -8.10 4.91 5.17
CA LEU A 208 -7.18 3.86 4.75
C LEU A 208 -7.67 3.14 3.47
N ASN A 209 -8.97 3.25 3.15
CA ASN A 209 -9.57 2.59 1.98
C ASN A 209 -9.43 3.48 0.73
N ASN A 210 -8.26 3.40 0.09
CA ASN A 210 -7.94 4.21 -1.09
C ASN A 210 -8.24 3.50 -2.43
N TYR A 211 -9.09 2.47 -2.43
CA TYR A 211 -9.55 1.85 -3.68
C TYR A 211 -10.34 2.88 -4.52
N PRO A 212 -10.04 3.07 -5.81
CA PRO A 212 -10.69 4.10 -6.65
C PRO A 212 -12.23 4.07 -6.61
N GLU A 213 -12.83 2.89 -6.48
CA GLU A 213 -14.27 2.70 -6.34
C GLU A 213 -14.85 3.27 -5.03
N ASN A 214 -14.03 3.38 -3.99
CA ASN A 214 -14.37 3.95 -2.69
C ASN A 214 -14.10 5.46 -2.62
N LEU A 215 -13.46 6.04 -3.65
CA LEU A 215 -13.08 7.44 -3.68
C LEU A 215 -14.02 8.27 -4.57
N GLU A 216 -14.25 9.52 -4.18
CA GLU A 216 -14.95 10.51 -4.99
C GLU A 216 -14.17 11.81 -5.06
N SER A 217 -14.11 12.40 -6.25
CA SER A 217 -13.58 13.74 -6.47
C SER A 217 -14.75 14.70 -6.34
N LEU A 218 -14.81 15.49 -5.27
CA LEU A 218 -15.92 16.39 -4.98
C LEU A 218 -15.45 17.85 -4.96
N CYS A 219 -16.21 18.74 -5.59
CA CYS A 219 -15.97 20.17 -5.45
C CYS A 219 -16.27 20.63 -4.02
N TYR A 220 -15.70 21.77 -3.61
CA TYR A 220 -15.75 22.26 -2.23
C TYR A 220 -17.19 22.37 -1.68
N LEU A 221 -18.14 22.83 -2.51
CA LEU A 221 -19.56 22.93 -2.14
C LEU A 221 -20.22 21.55 -1.96
N CYS A 222 -19.94 20.59 -2.84
CA CYS A 222 -20.48 19.23 -2.69
C CYS A 222 -19.87 18.52 -1.48
N HIS A 223 -18.54 18.61 -1.33
CA HIS A 223 -17.80 17.95 -0.26
C HIS A 223 -18.24 18.41 1.13
N ILE A 224 -18.55 19.69 1.32
CA ILE A 224 -18.99 20.20 2.62
C ILE A 224 -20.41 19.74 2.99
N HIS A 225 -21.21 19.35 1.99
CA HIS A 225 -22.59 18.89 2.14
C HIS A 225 -22.72 17.36 2.15
N THR A 226 -21.62 16.61 2.02
CA THR A 226 -21.64 15.15 1.98
C THR A 226 -22.15 14.53 3.27
N ASP A 227 -21.84 15.11 4.44
CA ASP A 227 -22.34 14.64 5.73
C ASP A 227 -22.41 15.76 6.78
N ALA A 228 -23.06 15.46 7.91
CA ALA A 228 -23.26 16.41 9.00
C ALA A 228 -21.93 16.88 9.64
N LEU A 229 -20.90 16.03 9.65
CA LEU A 229 -19.58 16.37 10.22
C LEU A 229 -18.86 17.40 9.35
N HIS A 230 -18.94 17.25 8.03
CA HIS A 230 -18.39 18.21 7.07
C HIS A 230 -19.17 19.51 7.08
N LYS A 231 -20.50 19.45 7.17
CA LYS A 231 -21.35 20.64 7.29
C LYS A 231 -21.06 21.44 8.56
N ALA A 232 -20.82 20.77 9.69
CA ALA A 232 -20.46 21.43 10.94
C ALA A 232 -19.15 22.23 10.87
N LYS A 233 -18.25 21.93 9.91
CA LYS A 233 -17.01 22.70 9.72
C LYS A 233 -17.27 24.15 9.26
N LEU A 234 -18.47 24.46 8.75
CA LEU A 234 -18.87 25.82 8.40
C LEU A 234 -18.90 26.79 9.58
N ASN A 235 -18.96 26.28 10.82
CA ASN A 235 -18.85 27.10 12.03
C ASN A 235 -17.46 27.76 12.17
N LYS A 236 -16.45 27.30 11.41
CA LYS A 236 -15.12 27.90 11.39
C LYS A 236 -15.06 29.04 10.35
N PRO A 237 -14.78 30.30 10.75
CA PRO A 237 -14.82 31.46 9.85
C PRO A 237 -13.98 31.30 8.58
N ARG A 238 -12.77 30.75 8.70
CA ARG A 238 -11.87 30.48 7.56
C ARG A 238 -12.50 29.53 6.53
N ILE A 239 -13.21 28.49 6.97
CA ILE A 239 -13.85 27.52 6.07
C ILE A 239 -15.02 28.19 5.35
N LYS A 240 -15.82 28.98 6.07
CA LYS A 240 -16.91 29.76 5.48
C LYS A 240 -16.40 30.74 4.42
N GLN A 241 -15.37 31.53 4.72
CA GLN A 241 -14.76 32.46 3.77
C GLN A 241 -14.22 31.76 2.51
N SER A 242 -13.55 30.62 2.65
CA SER A 242 -13.09 29.83 1.50
C SER A 242 -14.24 29.32 0.65
N LEU A 243 -15.36 28.94 1.27
CA LEU A 243 -16.55 28.49 0.56
C LEU A 243 -17.24 29.65 -0.16
N ASP A 244 -17.36 30.80 0.50
CA ASP A 244 -17.90 32.03 -0.12
C ASP A 244 -17.09 32.41 -1.36
N TYR A 245 -15.75 32.40 -1.27
CA TYR A 245 -14.89 32.68 -2.42
C TYR A 245 -15.13 31.67 -3.56
N PHE A 246 -15.14 30.38 -3.24
CA PHE A 246 -15.37 29.32 -4.23
C PHE A 246 -16.73 29.48 -4.91
N VAL A 247 -17.81 29.64 -4.13
CA VAL A 247 -19.17 29.76 -4.66
C VAL A 247 -19.32 31.03 -5.49
N ASN A 248 -18.74 32.16 -5.07
CA ASN A 248 -18.80 33.40 -5.83
C ASN A 248 -18.03 33.30 -7.16
N LYS A 249 -16.85 32.67 -7.17
CA LYS A 249 -16.04 32.50 -8.39
C LYS A 249 -16.68 31.56 -9.40
N TYR A 250 -17.28 30.46 -8.95
CA TYR A 250 -17.89 29.42 -9.81
C TYR A 250 -19.41 29.49 -9.89
N LYS A 251 -20.01 30.65 -9.54
CA LYS A 251 -21.46 30.80 -9.37
C LYS A 251 -22.23 30.43 -10.64
N GLU A 252 -21.80 30.97 -11.77
CA GLU A 252 -22.48 30.80 -13.06
C GLU A 252 -22.46 29.33 -13.50
N GLU A 253 -21.30 28.67 -13.37
CA GLU A 253 -21.14 27.25 -13.68
C GLU A 253 -21.98 26.38 -12.74
N LEU A 254 -21.93 26.65 -11.43
CA LEU A 254 -22.70 25.90 -10.44
C LEU A 254 -24.22 26.00 -10.68
N VAL A 255 -24.72 27.17 -11.08
CA VAL A 255 -26.11 27.36 -11.48
C VAL A 255 -26.42 26.63 -12.78
N LYS A 256 -25.55 26.76 -13.79
CA LYS A 256 -25.71 26.14 -15.11
C LYS A 256 -25.74 24.62 -15.05
N ILE A 257 -24.88 24.00 -14.25
CA ILE A 257 -24.84 22.54 -14.06
C ILE A 257 -25.93 22.03 -13.10
N GLY A 258 -26.73 22.92 -12.51
CA GLY A 258 -27.78 22.55 -11.58
C GLY A 258 -27.26 21.93 -10.28
N ASN A 259 -26.16 22.46 -9.72
CA ASN A 259 -25.59 21.93 -8.49
C ASN A 259 -26.67 21.85 -7.39
N PRO A 260 -26.81 20.72 -6.68
CA PRO A 260 -27.93 20.51 -5.74
C PRO A 260 -27.92 21.46 -4.53
N TYR A 261 -26.77 22.03 -4.19
CA TYR A 261 -26.60 22.85 -2.98
C TYR A 261 -26.55 24.36 -3.26
N ILE A 262 -26.42 24.79 -4.53
CA ILE A 262 -26.20 26.21 -4.86
C ILE A 262 -27.38 27.09 -4.46
N LYS A 263 -28.62 26.64 -4.69
CA LYS A 263 -29.82 27.41 -4.33
C LYS A 263 -29.91 27.63 -2.82
N ALA A 264 -29.76 26.55 -2.05
CA ALA A 264 -29.80 26.60 -0.60
C ALA A 264 -28.69 27.49 -0.02
N TYR A 265 -27.50 27.48 -0.64
CA TYR A 265 -26.39 28.32 -0.23
C TYR A 265 -26.68 29.82 -0.44
N LEU A 266 -27.15 30.18 -1.63
CA LEU A 266 -27.43 31.59 -1.98
C LEU A 266 -28.58 32.18 -1.16
N THR A 267 -29.49 31.35 -0.63
CA THR A 267 -30.57 31.79 0.28
C THR A 267 -30.14 31.94 1.74
N GLN A 268 -28.93 31.53 2.11
CA GLN A 268 -28.39 31.63 3.47
C GLN A 268 -27.40 32.79 3.66
N LEU A 269 -27.07 33.50 2.58
CA LEU A 269 -26.35 34.77 2.57
C LEU A 269 -27.32 35.92 2.80
#